data_AF-A0A8S2FU41-F1
#
_entry.id   AF-A0A8S2FU41-F1
#
_cell.length_a   1.000
_cell.length_b   1.000
_cell.length_c   1.000
_cell.angle_alpha   90.00
_cell.angle_beta   90.00
_cell.angle_gamma   90.00
#
_symmetry.space_group_name_H-M   'P 1'
#
loop_
_entity.id
_entity.type
_entity.pdbx_description
1 polymer ?
#
loop_
_entity_poly.entity_id
_entity_poly.type
_entity_poly.pdbx_seq_one_letter_code
_entity_poly.pdbx_strand_id
1 'polypeptide(L)'
;ELAKKTNEERERRRLLHEQGVAKKNEMIAKAGSIRIERKNRLEELEEQLKRLETDLNEKEELKRQAEEPETAHKDKHQKAWEEERAIRELARRDEQMQDMFNDLDTNQDKLVSIKELQVHTELDNDKENDFTDEEVKTILGADSVTLDEFNSTVFEQISNSYQKITQSVTNEQVSTTESN
;
A
#
# COMPACT_ATOMS: atom_id res chain seq x y z
N GLU A 1 -87.47 49.39 -7.12
CA GLU A 1 -86.10 49.06 -7.59
C GLU A 1 -85.21 48.47 -6.50
N LEU A 2 -85.24 48.99 -5.26
CA LEU A 2 -84.42 48.50 -4.14
C LEU A 2 -84.55 46.98 -3.85
N ALA A 3 -85.76 46.43 -3.89
CA ALA A 3 -86.01 45.01 -3.64
C ALA A 3 -85.45 44.05 -4.73
N LYS A 4 -85.35 44.51 -5.98
CA LYS A 4 -84.76 43.71 -7.07
C LYS A 4 -83.24 43.63 -6.89
N LYS A 5 -82.61 44.78 -6.62
CA LYS A 5 -81.17 44.88 -6.35
C LYS A 5 -80.74 44.05 -5.13
N THR A 6 -81.50 44.07 -4.04
CA THR A 6 -81.18 43.26 -2.86
C THR A 6 -81.32 41.76 -3.09
N ASN A 7 -82.25 41.34 -3.95
CA ASN A 7 -82.39 39.94 -4.33
C ASN A 7 -81.24 39.49 -5.24
N GLU A 8 -80.86 40.31 -6.23
CA GLU A 8 -79.72 40.07 -7.10
C GLU A 8 -78.39 39.98 -6.31
N GLU A 9 -78.18 40.86 -5.32
CA GLU A 9 -77.02 40.80 -4.43
C GLU A 9 -77.02 39.55 -3.52
N ARG A 10 -78.20 39.05 -3.14
CA ARG A 10 -78.33 37.80 -2.37
C ARG A 10 -77.99 36.59 -3.24
N GLU A 11 -78.51 36.52 -4.46
CA GLU A 11 -78.19 35.47 -5.42
C GLU A 11 -76.69 35.47 -5.77
N ARG A 12 -76.09 36.65 -6.00
CA ARG A 12 -74.65 36.77 -6.26
C ARG A 12 -73.81 36.24 -5.10
N ARG A 13 -74.18 36.55 -3.86
CA ARG A 13 -73.50 36.03 -2.67
C ARG A 13 -73.69 34.52 -2.51
N ARG A 14 -74.86 33.98 -2.84
CA ARG A 14 -75.12 32.53 -2.82
C ARG A 14 -74.22 31.81 -3.82
N LEU A 15 -74.19 32.27 -5.07
CA LEU A 15 -73.35 31.71 -6.13
C LEU A 15 -71.86 31.78 -5.79
N LEU A 16 -71.39 32.91 -5.23
CA LEU A 16 -70.00 33.04 -4.79
C LEU A 16 -69.66 32.06 -3.66
N HIS A 17 -70.58 31.85 -2.72
CA HIS A 17 -70.40 30.89 -1.64
C HIS A 17 -70.36 29.45 -2.18
N GLU A 18 -71.27 29.07 -3.07
CA GLU A 18 -71.30 27.76 -3.72
C GLU A 18 -69.99 27.49 -4.48
N GLN A 19 -69.49 28.47 -5.25
CA GLN A 19 -68.19 28.38 -5.93
C GLN A 19 -67.03 28.24 -4.95
N GLY A 20 -67.05 28.97 -3.83
CA GLY A 20 -66.06 28.87 -2.78
C GLY A 20 -66.02 27.49 -2.10
N VAL A 21 -67.20 26.93 -1.81
CA VAL A 21 -67.34 25.57 -1.25
C VAL A 21 -66.87 24.51 -2.25
N ALA A 22 -67.25 24.64 -3.52
CA ALA A 22 -66.81 23.73 -4.57
C ALA A 22 -65.27 23.72 -4.70
N LYS A 23 -64.64 24.90 -4.75
CA LYS A 23 -63.18 25.03 -4.83
C LYS A 23 -62.47 24.48 -3.58
N LYS A 24 -63.04 24.69 -2.39
CA LYS A 24 -62.52 24.12 -1.14
C LYS A 24 -62.55 22.59 -1.19
N ASN A 25 -63.66 22.00 -1.63
CA ASN A 25 -63.81 20.54 -1.73
C ASN A 25 -62.83 19.95 -2.75
N GLU A 26 -62.63 20.63 -3.89
CA GLU A 26 -61.63 20.24 -4.89
C GLU A 26 -60.21 20.24 -4.29
N MET A 27 -59.84 21.27 -3.54
CA MET A 27 -58.53 21.34 -2.86
C MET A 27 -58.35 20.24 -1.82
N ILE A 28 -59.39 19.93 -1.04
CA ILE A 28 -59.37 18.85 -0.06
C ILE A 28 -59.18 17.49 -0.76
N ALA A 29 -59.90 17.24 -1.85
CA ALA A 29 -59.78 16.01 -2.62
C ALA A 29 -58.36 15.86 -3.23
N LYS A 30 -57.83 16.94 -3.82
CA LYS A 30 -56.46 16.97 -4.35
C LYS A 30 -55.41 16.72 -3.26
N ALA A 31 -55.54 17.36 -2.10
CA ALA A 31 -54.64 17.15 -0.98
C ALA A 31 -54.71 15.71 -0.45
N GLY A 32 -55.91 15.12 -0.40
CA GLY A 32 -56.10 13.71 -0.03
C GLY A 32 -55.40 12.77 -1.02
N SER A 33 -55.60 12.99 -2.32
CA SER A 33 -54.97 12.18 -3.37
C SER A 33 -53.44 12.25 -3.31
N ILE A 34 -52.87 13.46 -3.17
CA ILE A 34 -51.41 13.64 -3.08
C ILE A 34 -50.84 12.93 -1.85
N ARG A 35 -51.55 12.95 -0.71
CA ARG A 35 -51.11 12.26 0.50
C ARG A 35 -51.08 10.74 0.31
N ILE A 36 -52.10 10.18 -0.33
CA ILE A 36 -52.17 8.74 -0.60
C ILE A 36 -51.07 8.34 -1.59
N GLU A 37 -50.90 9.09 -2.68
CA GLU A 37 -49.84 8.84 -3.66
C GLU A 37 -48.45 8.86 -3.04
N ARG A 38 -48.15 9.87 -2.21
CA ARG A 38 -46.87 9.96 -1.50
C ARG A 38 -46.67 8.80 -0.53
N LYS A 39 -47.72 8.39 0.18
CA LYS A 39 -47.65 7.25 1.10
C LYS A 39 -47.35 5.97 0.35
N ASN A 40 -48.08 5.69 -0.73
CA ASN A 40 -47.86 4.49 -1.54
C ASN A 40 -46.46 4.49 -2.17
N ARG A 41 -45.98 5.65 -2.63
CA ARG A 41 -44.64 5.77 -3.19
C ARG A 41 -43.55 5.52 -2.14
N LEU A 42 -43.78 5.97 -0.91
CA LEU A 42 -42.85 5.73 0.20
C LEU A 42 -42.81 4.23 0.55
N GLU A 43 -43.97 3.57 0.66
CA GLU A 43 -44.05 2.13 0.92
C GLU A 43 -43.36 1.31 -0.20
N GLU A 44 -43.57 1.69 -1.47
CA GLU A 44 -42.91 1.06 -2.61
C GLU A 44 -41.38 1.22 -2.55
N LEU A 45 -40.89 2.41 -2.22
CA LEU A 45 -39.46 2.69 -2.11
C LEU A 45 -38.82 1.95 -0.93
N GLU A 46 -39.51 1.85 0.20
CA GLU A 46 -39.04 1.07 1.35
C GLU A 46 -38.94 -0.42 1.03
N GLU A 47 -39.92 -0.96 0.29
CA GLU A 47 -39.87 -2.36 -0.14
C GLU A 47 -38.74 -2.60 -1.15
N GLN A 48 -38.55 -1.69 -2.11
CA GLN A 48 -37.43 -1.75 -3.06
C GLN A 48 -36.08 -1.66 -2.35
N LEU A 49 -35.93 -0.74 -1.41
CA LEU A 49 -34.71 -0.58 -0.63
C LEU A 49 -34.38 -1.88 0.12
N LYS A 50 -35.37 -2.45 0.83
CA LYS A 50 -35.19 -3.69 1.57
C LYS A 50 -34.77 -4.85 0.67
N ARG A 51 -35.38 -4.98 -0.51
CA ARG A 51 -35.01 -6.02 -1.49
C ARG A 51 -33.59 -5.83 -2.03
N LEU A 52 -33.21 -4.58 -2.32
CA LEU A 52 -31.87 -4.26 -2.79
C LEU A 52 -30.80 -4.50 -1.72
N GLU A 53 -31.10 -4.17 -0.47
CA GLU A 53 -30.20 -4.45 0.67
C GLU A 53 -30.01 -5.95 0.88
N THR A 54 -31.08 -6.75 0.77
CA THR A 54 -30.95 -8.21 0.86
C THR A 54 -30.12 -8.77 -0.29
N ASP A 55 -30.39 -8.35 -1.52
CA ASP A 55 -29.65 -8.81 -2.70
C ASP A 55 -28.17 -8.40 -2.66
N LEU A 56 -27.87 -7.21 -2.14
CA LEU A 56 -26.51 -6.72 -1.97
C LEU A 56 -25.76 -7.56 -0.94
N ASN A 57 -26.35 -7.78 0.23
CA ASN A 57 -25.74 -8.60 1.28
C ASN A 57 -25.50 -10.05 0.81
N GLU A 58 -26.47 -10.65 0.09
CA GLU A 58 -26.31 -12.00 -0.48
C GLU A 58 -25.17 -12.05 -1.50
N LYS A 59 -25.08 -11.06 -2.39
CA LYS A 59 -24.02 -11.01 -3.41
C LYS A 59 -22.65 -10.72 -2.80
N GLU A 60 -22.57 -9.87 -1.78
CA GLU A 60 -21.33 -9.59 -1.07
C GLU A 60 -20.83 -10.85 -0.34
N GLU A 61 -21.72 -11.61 0.29
CA GLU A 61 -21.35 -12.85 0.96
C GLU A 61 -20.91 -13.94 -0.04
N LEU A 62 -21.61 -14.07 -1.18
CA LEU A 62 -21.20 -14.97 -2.26
C LEU A 62 -19.84 -14.57 -2.85
N LYS A 63 -19.61 -13.26 -3.04
CA LYS A 63 -18.33 -12.73 -3.50
C LYS A 63 -17.22 -13.05 -2.50
N ARG A 64 -17.47 -12.81 -1.21
CA ARG A 64 -16.52 -13.11 -0.13
C ARG A 64 -16.17 -14.60 -0.10
N GLN A 65 -17.16 -15.48 -0.18
CA GLN A 65 -16.95 -16.94 -0.21
C GLN A 65 -16.17 -17.40 -1.45
N ALA A 66 -16.36 -16.74 -2.59
CA ALA A 66 -15.61 -17.04 -3.81
C ALA A 66 -14.17 -16.52 -3.76
N GLU A 67 -13.94 -15.35 -3.15
CA GLU A 67 -12.62 -14.72 -3.05
C GLU A 67 -11.75 -15.32 -1.93
N GLU A 68 -12.35 -15.76 -0.82
CA GLU A 68 -11.65 -16.34 0.33
C GLU A 68 -10.68 -17.49 -0.01
N PRO A 69 -11.02 -18.49 -0.85
CA PRO A 69 -10.05 -19.52 -1.23
C PRO A 69 -8.92 -18.96 -2.09
N GLU A 70 -9.21 -18.04 -3.02
CA GLU A 70 -8.20 -17.46 -3.89
C GLU A 70 -7.20 -16.61 -3.09
N THR A 71 -7.70 -15.76 -2.19
CA THR A 71 -6.86 -14.95 -1.30
C THR A 71 -6.07 -15.84 -0.35
N ALA A 72 -6.68 -16.86 0.25
CA ALA A 72 -5.96 -17.79 1.12
C ALA A 72 -4.85 -18.57 0.40
N HIS A 73 -5.05 -18.95 -0.86
CA HIS A 73 -4.01 -19.61 -1.65
C HIS A 73 -2.89 -18.65 -2.07
N LYS A 74 -3.24 -17.43 -2.49
CA LYS A 74 -2.26 -16.39 -2.82
C LYS A 74 -1.42 -16.02 -1.62
N ASP A 75 -2.03 -15.80 -0.46
CA ASP A 75 -1.33 -15.45 0.77
C ASP A 75 -0.39 -16.57 1.23
N LYS A 76 -0.83 -17.85 1.15
CA LYS A 76 0.03 -19.00 1.45
C LYS A 76 1.22 -19.09 0.52
N HIS A 77 0.99 -18.91 -0.78
CA HIS A 77 2.07 -18.97 -1.76
C HIS A 77 3.05 -17.80 -1.60
N GLN A 78 2.53 -16.59 -1.42
CA GLN A 78 3.33 -15.40 -1.19
C GLN A 78 4.21 -15.57 0.04
N LYS A 79 3.63 -16.05 1.15
CA LYS A 79 4.38 -16.31 2.38
C LYS A 79 5.47 -17.37 2.17
N ALA A 80 5.14 -18.50 1.53
CA ALA A 80 6.13 -19.54 1.24
C ALA A 80 7.26 -19.05 0.34
N TRP A 81 6.93 -18.21 -0.64
CA TRP A 81 7.91 -17.61 -1.55
C TRP A 81 8.81 -16.60 -0.84
N GLU A 82 8.25 -15.76 0.04
CA GLU A 82 9.02 -14.82 0.85
C GLU A 82 9.95 -15.55 1.84
N GLU A 83 9.49 -16.64 2.45
CA GLU A 83 10.31 -17.49 3.33
C GLU A 83 11.46 -18.14 2.55
N GLU A 84 11.19 -18.74 1.39
CA GLU A 84 12.23 -19.35 0.55
C GLU A 84 13.24 -18.29 0.07
N ARG A 85 12.75 -17.11 -0.32
CA ARG A 85 13.59 -15.98 -0.72
C ARG A 85 14.46 -15.51 0.44
N ALA A 86 13.90 -15.36 1.65
CA ALA A 86 14.66 -14.94 2.82
C ALA A 86 15.76 -15.96 3.17
N ILE A 87 15.48 -17.26 3.08
CA ILE A 87 16.49 -18.31 3.29
C ILE A 87 17.60 -18.21 2.24
N ARG A 88 17.25 -18.04 0.96
CA ARG A 88 18.22 -17.91 -0.13
C ARG A 88 19.06 -16.64 0.01
N GLU A 89 18.45 -15.53 0.38
CA GLU A 89 19.17 -14.27 0.61
C GLU A 89 20.11 -14.35 1.81
N LEU A 90 19.70 -15.03 2.89
CA LEU A 90 20.58 -15.27 4.04
C LEU A 90 21.78 -16.13 3.65
N ALA A 91 21.55 -17.27 2.97
CA ALA A 91 22.62 -18.13 2.50
C ALA A 91 23.58 -17.40 1.54
N ARG A 92 23.03 -16.61 0.61
CA ARG A 92 23.84 -15.78 -0.31
C ARG A 92 24.65 -14.74 0.45
N ARG A 93 24.08 -14.12 1.48
CA ARG A 93 24.78 -13.14 2.31
C ARG A 93 25.90 -13.83 3.10
N ASP A 94 25.67 -15.01 3.64
CA ASP A 94 26.68 -15.81 4.34
C ASP A 94 27.84 -16.20 3.42
N GLU A 95 27.54 -16.63 2.19
CA GLU A 95 28.56 -16.88 1.16
C GLU A 95 29.35 -15.61 0.82
N GLN A 96 28.68 -14.48 0.59
CA GLN A 96 29.35 -13.19 0.32
C GLN A 96 30.24 -12.72 1.48
N MET A 97 29.79 -12.93 2.72
CA MET A 97 30.54 -12.64 3.93
C MET A 97 31.82 -13.48 3.98
N GLN A 98 31.69 -14.78 3.72
CA GLN A 98 32.81 -15.71 3.77
C GLN A 98 33.81 -15.49 2.62
N ASP A 99 33.32 -15.25 1.40
CA ASP A 99 34.17 -14.96 0.24
C ASP A 99 34.98 -13.67 0.47
N MET A 100 34.32 -12.60 0.92
CA MET A 100 35.01 -11.33 1.19
C MET A 100 36.01 -11.45 2.34
N PHE A 101 35.70 -12.23 3.38
CA PHE A 101 36.66 -12.49 4.45
C PHE A 101 37.89 -13.23 3.94
N ASN A 102 37.70 -14.28 3.13
CA ASN A 102 38.80 -15.06 2.57
C ASN A 102 39.66 -14.24 1.60
N ASP A 103 39.06 -13.31 0.86
CA ASP A 103 39.78 -12.43 -0.04
C ASP A 103 40.65 -11.41 0.71
N LEU A 104 40.19 -10.95 1.89
CA LEU A 104 40.95 -10.02 2.75
C LEU A 104 42.02 -10.74 3.58
N ASP A 105 41.76 -11.95 4.08
CA ASP A 105 42.72 -12.81 4.81
C ASP A 105 43.73 -13.45 3.83
N THR A 106 44.64 -12.62 3.33
CA THR A 106 45.65 -13.03 2.35
C THR A 106 46.66 -14.03 2.94
N ASN A 107 46.89 -13.98 4.26
CA ASN A 107 47.86 -14.83 4.94
C ASN A 107 47.26 -16.18 5.41
N GLN A 108 45.93 -16.34 5.33
CA GLN A 108 45.14 -17.51 5.72
C GLN A 108 45.24 -17.88 7.21
N ASP A 109 45.47 -16.91 8.09
CA ASP A 109 45.52 -17.10 9.55
C ASP A 109 44.14 -17.06 10.21
N LYS A 110 43.08 -16.88 9.41
CA LYS A 110 41.67 -16.75 9.82
C LYS A 110 41.38 -15.50 10.63
N LEU A 111 42.19 -14.47 10.46
CA LEU A 111 42.00 -13.14 11.01
C LEU A 111 42.13 -12.12 9.88
N VAL A 112 41.40 -11.02 9.96
CA VAL A 112 41.66 -9.84 9.13
C VAL A 112 42.36 -8.81 9.99
N SER A 113 43.60 -8.51 9.67
CA SER A 113 44.43 -7.55 10.39
C SER A 113 44.38 -6.15 9.76
N ILE A 114 44.80 -5.14 10.52
CA ILE A 114 44.91 -3.75 10.04
C ILE A 114 45.69 -3.70 8.71
N LYS A 115 46.82 -4.42 8.64
CA LYS A 115 47.71 -4.39 7.47
C LYS A 115 47.07 -4.96 6.22
N GLU A 116 46.23 -5.98 6.36
CA GLU A 116 45.51 -6.57 5.23
C GLU A 116 44.44 -5.62 4.70
N LEU A 117 43.69 -4.97 5.59
CA LEU A 117 42.70 -3.99 5.16
C LEU A 117 43.34 -2.74 4.53
N GLN A 118 44.54 -2.35 4.98
CA GLN A 118 45.30 -1.24 4.40
C GLN A 118 45.75 -1.46 2.96
N VAL A 119 45.93 -2.71 2.53
CA VAL A 119 46.21 -3.01 1.11
C VAL A 119 45.04 -2.56 0.23
N HIS A 120 43.83 -2.57 0.77
CA HIS A 120 42.61 -2.16 0.12
C HIS A 120 42.34 -0.66 0.31
N THR A 121 43.24 0.17 -0.24
CA THR A 121 43.10 1.65 -0.23
C THR A 121 41.78 2.14 -0.83
N GLU A 122 41.09 1.30 -1.59
CA GLU A 122 39.76 1.55 -2.13
C GLU A 122 38.62 1.51 -1.10
N LEU A 123 38.86 0.95 0.08
CA LEU A 123 37.94 0.97 1.21
C LEU A 123 38.04 2.26 2.04
N ASP A 124 38.98 3.12 1.70
CA ASP A 124 39.09 4.44 2.30
C ASP A 124 37.85 5.30 1.97
N ASN A 125 37.24 5.82 3.04
CA ASN A 125 36.02 6.63 2.97
C ASN A 125 36.30 8.11 2.74
N ASP A 126 37.48 8.62 3.15
CA ASP A 126 37.78 10.04 3.10
C ASP A 126 38.54 10.45 1.82
N LYS A 127 39.04 9.46 1.06
CA LYS A 127 39.76 9.61 -0.21
C LYS A 127 41.03 10.44 -0.07
N GLU A 128 41.59 10.51 1.14
CA GLU A 128 42.97 10.92 1.30
C GLU A 128 43.88 9.82 0.75
N ASN A 129 45.06 10.17 0.25
CA ASN A 129 45.86 9.28 -0.59
C ASN A 129 46.45 8.06 0.14
N ASP A 130 46.14 7.88 1.44
CA ASP A 130 46.64 6.82 2.33
C ASP A 130 45.54 6.37 3.31
N PHE A 131 45.23 5.06 3.32
CA PHE A 131 44.31 4.46 4.28
C PHE A 131 45.02 4.23 5.62
N THR A 132 44.80 5.12 6.60
CA THR A 132 45.61 5.19 7.82
C THR A 132 45.25 4.14 8.87
N ASP A 133 46.20 3.80 9.77
CA ASP A 133 45.99 2.83 10.85
C ASP A 133 44.76 3.16 11.72
N GLU A 134 44.51 4.45 12.00
CA GLU A 134 43.42 4.90 12.86
C GLU A 134 42.04 4.72 12.20
N GLU A 135 41.96 4.86 10.87
CA GLU A 135 40.73 4.67 10.10
C GLU A 135 40.37 3.20 9.99
N VAL A 136 41.36 2.38 9.69
CA VAL A 136 41.22 0.92 9.64
C VAL A 136 40.82 0.38 11.01
N LYS A 137 41.42 0.91 12.08
CA LYS A 137 41.07 0.56 13.46
C LYS A 137 39.66 1.05 13.84
N THR A 138 39.19 2.15 13.26
CA THR A 138 37.80 2.61 13.43
C THR A 138 36.81 1.64 12.76
N ILE A 139 37.18 1.06 11.62
CA ILE A 139 36.38 0.07 10.90
C ILE A 139 36.41 -1.31 11.59
N LEU A 140 37.59 -1.80 11.95
CA LEU A 140 37.78 -3.10 12.60
C LEU A 140 37.37 -3.09 14.08
N GLY A 141 37.50 -1.97 14.78
CA GLY A 141 37.32 -1.84 16.23
C GLY A 141 38.42 -2.49 17.08
N ALA A 142 39.33 -3.25 16.46
CA ALA A 142 40.43 -3.98 17.08
C ALA A 142 41.64 -4.06 16.13
N ASP A 143 42.78 -4.58 16.62
CA ASP A 143 43.99 -4.74 15.80
C ASP A 143 43.89 -5.88 14.76
N SER A 144 42.99 -6.84 15.03
CA SER A 144 42.62 -7.93 14.14
C SER A 144 41.24 -8.44 14.54
N VAL A 145 40.45 -8.93 13.58
CA VAL A 145 39.11 -9.49 13.84
C VAL A 145 38.97 -10.91 13.29
N THR A 146 38.21 -11.73 13.99
CA THR A 146 37.79 -13.07 13.54
C THR A 146 36.62 -13.00 12.55
N LEU A 147 36.31 -14.10 11.86
CA LEU A 147 35.16 -14.17 10.93
C LEU A 147 33.83 -13.75 11.58
N ASP A 148 33.56 -14.16 12.82
CA ASP A 148 32.31 -13.81 13.53
C ASP A 148 32.22 -12.31 13.84
N GLU A 149 33.35 -11.71 14.23
CA GLU A 149 33.47 -10.27 14.51
C GLU A 149 33.36 -9.47 13.21
N PHE A 150 34.04 -9.93 12.15
CA PHE A 150 33.97 -9.34 10.81
C PHE A 150 32.53 -9.30 10.29
N ASN A 151 31.79 -10.41 10.39
CA ASN A 151 30.39 -10.50 9.95
C ASN A 151 29.46 -9.55 10.70
N SER A 152 29.76 -9.28 11.97
CA SER A 152 28.90 -8.50 12.86
C SER A 152 29.14 -7.00 12.76
N THR A 153 30.39 -6.55 12.59
CA THR A 153 30.75 -5.13 12.68
C THR A 153 31.38 -4.57 11.41
N VAL A 154 32.19 -5.35 10.72
CA VAL A 154 33.03 -4.87 9.60
C VAL A 154 32.31 -5.01 8.25
N PHE A 155 31.65 -6.13 8.02
CA PHE A 155 31.00 -6.47 6.75
C PHE A 155 29.99 -5.39 6.30
N GLU A 156 29.12 -4.92 7.18
CA GLU A 156 28.14 -3.85 6.88
C GLU A 156 28.82 -2.55 6.46
N GLN A 157 29.98 -2.24 7.05
CA GLN A 157 30.69 -0.99 6.81
C GLN A 157 31.42 -0.99 5.47
N ILE A 158 32.03 -2.11 5.08
CA ILE A 158 32.88 -2.18 3.87
C ILE A 158 32.20 -2.83 2.66
N SER A 159 31.14 -3.64 2.84
CA SER A 159 30.49 -4.40 1.75
C SER A 159 29.99 -3.51 0.61
N ASN A 160 29.45 -2.33 0.92
CA ASN A 160 28.95 -1.39 -0.10
C ASN A 160 30.06 -0.81 -0.99
N SER A 161 31.25 -0.57 -0.42
CA SER A 161 32.41 -0.07 -1.15
C SER A 161 33.08 -1.22 -1.93
N TYR A 162 33.23 -2.38 -1.28
CA TYR A 162 33.82 -3.58 -1.88
C TYR A 162 33.01 -4.14 -3.07
N GLN A 163 31.67 -4.19 -2.98
CA GLN A 163 30.80 -4.70 -4.05
C GLN A 163 30.76 -3.80 -5.29
N LYS A 164 30.83 -2.48 -5.12
CA LYS A 164 30.88 -1.54 -6.26
C LYS A 164 32.14 -1.73 -7.11
N ILE A 165 33.22 -2.16 -6.47
CA ILE A 165 34.55 -2.24 -7.07
C ILE A 165 34.79 -3.62 -7.68
N THR A 166 34.39 -4.69 -7.01
CA THR A 166 34.38 -6.04 -7.62
C THR A 166 33.53 -6.09 -8.90
N GLN A 167 32.44 -5.32 -8.98
CA GLN A 167 31.63 -5.15 -10.21
C GLN A 167 32.29 -4.27 -11.28
N SER A 168 33.09 -3.25 -10.90
CA SER A 168 33.83 -2.45 -11.90
C SER A 168 35.04 -3.19 -12.47
N VAL A 169 35.77 -3.95 -11.65
CA VAL A 169 36.93 -4.75 -12.06
C VAL A 169 36.51 -5.91 -12.98
N THR A 170 35.37 -6.57 -12.70
CA THR A 170 34.84 -7.63 -13.57
C THR A 170 34.35 -7.09 -14.93
N ASN A 171 33.73 -5.90 -14.98
CA ASN A 171 33.33 -5.29 -16.24
C ASN A 171 34.53 -4.84 -17.11
N GLU A 172 35.65 -4.41 -16.52
CA GLU A 172 36.86 -4.07 -17.27
C GLU A 172 37.59 -5.31 -17.83
N GLN A 173 37.60 -6.44 -17.11
CA GLN A 173 38.20 -7.70 -17.55
C GLN A 173 37.44 -8.38 -18.71
N VAL A 174 36.11 -8.21 -18.80
CA VAL A 174 35.31 -8.71 -19.93
C VAL A 174 35.52 -7.86 -21.19
N SER A 175 35.73 -6.55 -21.04
CA SER A 175 35.99 -5.66 -22.19
C SER A 175 37.35 -5.87 -22.86
N THR A 176 38.32 -6.48 -22.16
CA THR A 176 39.67 -6.74 -22.67
C THR A 176 39.83 -8.11 -23.33
N THR A 177 38.86 -9.02 -23.17
CA THR A 177 38.87 -10.34 -23.81
C THR A 177 38.05 -10.42 -25.11
N GLU A 178 37.16 -9.47 -25.38
CA GLU A 178 36.42 -9.38 -26.65
C GLU A 178 37.14 -8.58 -27.75
N SER A 179 38.35 -8.04 -27.47
CA SER A 179 39.17 -7.29 -28.42
C SER A 179 40.54 -7.94 -28.67
N ASN A 180 40.55 -9.23 -29.00
CA ASN A 180 41.72 -9.91 -29.58
C ASN A 180 41.32 -10.91 -30.66
#